data_AF-A0A3C0ZYV0-F1
#
_entry.id   AF-A0A3C0ZYV0-F1
#
_cell.length_a   1.000
_cell.length_b   1.000
_cell.length_c   1.000
_cell.angle_alpha   90.00
_cell.angle_beta   90.00
_cell.angle_gamma   90.00
#
_symmetry.space_group_name_H-M   'P 1'
#
loop_
_entity.id
_entity.type
_entity.pdbx_description
1 polymer ?
#
loop_
_entity_poly.entity_id
_entity_poly.type
_entity_poly.pdbx_seq_one_letter_code
_entity_poly.pdbx_strand_id
1 'polypeptide(L)'
;MFGYIMINEQELRMREIALYRSYYCGLCEDLLESYGYAGQLSLSYDTAFLAFLLTSLYEPAAERVTETVCLVHPFRKHPMRRNDYTRYAADLTVLLSRQACLDDWTDEHKLRGLVFSKVLESAWKKAQERLPEKAAAIEESLARLHAIETRDTSAPGSCPPSPDEAGACFGELMGTLFACHHDEWEEPLRHMGFYLGKYIYLLDAYDD
;
A
#
# COMPACT_ATOMS: atom_id res chain seq x y z
N MET A 1 -0.24 10.42 1.36
CA MET A 1 0.91 9.51 1.10
C MET A 1 0.68 8.15 0.42
N PHE A 2 -0.16 7.99 -0.61
CA PHE A 2 -0.19 6.73 -1.41
C PHE A 2 -0.55 6.97 -2.89
N GLY A 3 0.00 6.15 -3.78
CA GLY A 3 -0.34 6.11 -5.21
C GLY A 3 0.71 6.71 -6.14
N TYR A 4 1.96 6.85 -5.69
CA TYR A 4 3.04 7.50 -6.43
C TYR A 4 3.71 6.59 -7.46
N ILE A 5 3.67 5.27 -7.28
CA ILE A 5 4.40 4.32 -8.13
C ILE A 5 3.56 3.90 -9.34
N MET A 6 3.61 4.72 -10.39
CA MET A 6 2.92 4.45 -11.64
C MET A 6 3.85 3.87 -12.72
N ILE A 7 3.28 3.08 -13.63
CA ILE A 7 4.00 2.58 -14.80
C ILE A 7 4.23 3.69 -15.82
N ASN A 8 5.40 3.69 -16.46
CA ASN A 8 5.61 4.49 -17.65
C ASN A 8 5.07 3.74 -18.88
N GLU A 9 3.80 3.95 -19.21
CA GLU A 9 3.13 3.25 -20.33
C GLU A 9 3.85 3.43 -21.68
N GLN A 10 4.54 4.56 -21.89
CA GLN A 10 5.20 4.87 -23.17
C GLN A 10 6.44 4.00 -23.44
N GLU A 11 7.06 3.48 -22.38
CA GLU A 11 8.26 2.63 -22.46
C GLU A 11 7.93 1.13 -22.43
N LEU A 12 6.66 0.76 -22.28
CA LEU A 12 6.23 -0.63 -22.16
C LEU A 12 5.64 -1.17 -23.47
N ARG A 13 5.94 -2.43 -23.76
CA ARG A 13 5.29 -3.15 -24.88
C ARG A 13 3.83 -3.43 -24.51
N MET A 14 2.98 -3.53 -25.52
CA MET A 14 1.55 -3.85 -25.33
C MET A 14 1.31 -5.10 -24.47
N ARG A 15 2.18 -6.12 -24.59
CA ARG A 15 2.12 -7.34 -23.76
C ARG A 15 2.45 -7.10 -22.29
N GLU A 16 3.38 -6.19 -22.00
CA GLU A 16 3.80 -5.84 -20.63
C GLU A 16 2.71 -5.01 -19.94
N ILE A 17 2.11 -4.07 -20.68
CA ILE A 17 0.93 -3.32 -20.21
C ILE A 17 -0.23 -4.27 -19.91
N ALA A 18 -0.51 -5.23 -20.80
CA ALA A 18 -1.57 -6.21 -20.60
C ALA A 18 -1.30 -7.10 -19.36
N LEU A 19 -0.04 -7.50 -19.15
CA LEU A 19 0.36 -8.30 -18.00
C LEU A 19 0.19 -7.50 -16.70
N TYR A 20 0.72 -6.28 -16.62
CA TYR A 20 0.55 -5.40 -15.47
C TYR A 20 -0.93 -5.18 -15.14
N ARG A 21 -1.75 -4.82 -16.14
CA ARG A 21 -3.19 -4.60 -15.96
C ARG A 21 -3.89 -5.86 -15.43
N SER A 22 -3.46 -7.05 -15.83
CA SER A 22 -4.06 -8.29 -15.35
C SER A 22 -3.80 -8.55 -13.86
N TYR A 23 -2.64 -8.19 -13.33
CA TYR A 23 -2.36 -8.24 -11.89
C TYR A 23 -3.07 -7.12 -11.13
N TYR A 24 -3.11 -5.91 -11.69
CA TYR A 24 -3.85 -4.78 -11.10
C TYR A 24 -5.34 -5.12 -10.94
N CYS A 25 -5.95 -5.70 -11.98
CA CYS A 25 -7.33 -6.19 -11.92
C CYS A 25 -7.49 -7.39 -10.98
N GLY A 26 -6.49 -8.26 -10.87
CA GLY A 26 -6.46 -9.34 -9.90
C GLY A 26 -6.47 -8.86 -8.45
N LEU A 27 -5.64 -7.85 -8.12
CA LEU A 27 -5.65 -7.19 -6.81
C LEU A 27 -7.01 -6.53 -6.52
N CYS A 28 -7.58 -5.83 -7.50
CA CYS A 28 -8.92 -5.24 -7.41
C CYS A 28 -10.00 -6.28 -7.09
N GLU A 29 -9.93 -7.45 -7.71
CA GLU A 29 -10.83 -8.57 -7.44
C GLU A 29 -10.57 -9.21 -6.07
N ASP A 30 -9.31 -9.36 -5.66
CA ASP A 30 -8.97 -9.85 -4.32
C ASP A 30 -9.51 -8.93 -3.21
N LEU A 31 -9.44 -7.62 -3.42
CA LEU A 31 -10.03 -6.62 -2.53
C LEU A 31 -11.55 -6.75 -2.47
N LEU A 32 -12.21 -6.88 -3.62
CA LEU A 32 -13.66 -7.05 -3.68
C LEU A 32 -14.11 -8.35 -2.98
N GLU A 33 -13.43 -9.47 -3.24
CA GLU A 33 -13.79 -10.77 -2.68
C GLU A 33 -13.54 -10.85 -1.17
N SER A 34 -12.42 -10.29 -0.68
CA SER A 34 -12.10 -10.34 0.75
C SER A 34 -12.79 -9.26 1.58
N TYR A 35 -13.01 -8.08 1.01
CA TYR A 35 -13.33 -6.86 1.76
C TYR A 35 -14.50 -6.06 1.18
N GLY A 36 -15.13 -6.56 0.12
CA GLY A 36 -16.24 -5.91 -0.55
C GLY A 36 -15.83 -4.61 -1.26
N TYR A 37 -16.83 -3.80 -1.61
CA TYR A 37 -16.61 -2.54 -2.33
C TYR A 37 -15.75 -1.54 -1.56
N ALA A 38 -15.79 -1.57 -0.23
CA ALA A 38 -14.95 -0.69 0.59
C ALA A 38 -13.46 -0.98 0.39
N GLY A 39 -13.08 -2.27 0.39
CA GLY A 39 -11.72 -2.67 0.05
C GLY A 39 -11.37 -2.33 -1.40
N GLN A 40 -12.28 -2.57 -2.34
CA GLN A 40 -12.05 -2.26 -3.76
C GLN A 40 -11.77 -0.78 -4.01
N LEU A 41 -12.44 0.13 -3.28
CA LEU A 41 -12.21 1.57 -3.34
C LEU A 41 -10.85 2.00 -2.78
N SER A 42 -10.21 1.13 -2.00
CA SER A 42 -8.90 1.39 -1.37
C SER A 42 -7.72 1.05 -2.29
N LEU A 43 -7.99 0.55 -3.50
CA LEU A 43 -6.98 0.12 -4.47
C LEU A 43 -5.91 1.20 -4.73
N SER A 44 -4.64 0.83 -4.59
CA SER A 44 -3.48 1.72 -4.75
C SER A 44 -2.47 1.16 -5.75
N TYR A 45 -1.82 2.06 -6.50
CA TYR A 45 -0.73 1.69 -7.41
C TYR A 45 0.49 1.13 -6.67
N ASP A 46 0.77 1.61 -5.45
CA ASP A 46 1.94 1.19 -4.68
C ASP A 46 1.82 -0.28 -4.25
N THR A 47 0.63 -0.69 -3.79
CA THR A 47 0.38 -2.09 -3.42
C THR A 47 0.21 -2.99 -4.64
N ALA A 48 -0.24 -2.45 -5.78
CA ALA A 48 -0.19 -3.16 -7.05
C ALA A 48 1.25 -3.42 -7.52
N PHE A 49 2.14 -2.44 -7.38
CA PHE A 49 3.57 -2.61 -7.62
C PHE A 49 4.17 -3.69 -6.71
N LEU A 50 3.86 -3.66 -5.41
CA LEU A 50 4.30 -4.70 -4.47
C LEU A 50 3.81 -6.10 -4.89
N ALA A 51 2.52 -6.23 -5.24
CA ALA A 51 1.97 -7.51 -5.71
C ALA A 51 2.71 -8.04 -6.94
N PHE A 52 2.99 -7.17 -7.91
CA PHE A 52 3.71 -7.51 -9.13
C PHE A 52 5.18 -7.89 -8.86
N LEU A 53 5.86 -7.12 -8.01
CA LEU A 53 7.24 -7.37 -7.60
C LEU A 53 7.38 -8.74 -6.93
N LEU A 54 6.57 -9.01 -5.90
CA LEU A 54 6.63 -10.26 -5.15
C LEU A 54 6.25 -11.45 -6.02
N THR A 55 5.24 -11.30 -6.89
CA THR A 55 4.88 -12.36 -7.85
C THR A 55 6.03 -12.69 -8.79
N SER A 56 6.72 -11.67 -9.30
CA SER A 56 7.84 -11.86 -10.22
C SER A 56 9.07 -12.44 -9.53
N LEU A 57 9.25 -12.13 -8.24
CA LEU A 57 10.39 -12.60 -7.46
C LEU A 57 10.24 -14.06 -7.00
N TYR A 58 9.05 -14.40 -6.48
CA TYR A 58 8.81 -15.71 -5.86
C TYR A 58 8.14 -16.73 -6.78
N GLU A 59 7.62 -16.30 -7.94
CA GLU A 59 7.04 -17.17 -8.96
C GLU A 59 6.07 -18.23 -8.38
N PRO A 60 4.97 -17.81 -7.71
CA PRO A 60 4.10 -18.73 -6.99
C PRO A 60 3.51 -19.77 -7.94
N ALA A 61 3.61 -21.05 -7.57
CA ALA A 61 3.13 -22.16 -8.39
C ALA A 61 1.60 -22.11 -8.64
N ALA A 62 0.85 -21.55 -7.69
CA ALA A 62 -0.60 -21.42 -7.76
C ALA A 62 -1.01 -20.03 -8.28
N GLU A 63 -0.97 -19.86 -9.60
CA GLU A 63 -1.49 -18.68 -10.27
C GLU A 63 -2.88 -18.97 -10.87
N ARG A 64 -3.89 -18.19 -10.47
CA ARG A 64 -5.23 -18.26 -11.05
C ARG A 64 -5.41 -17.16 -12.07
N VAL A 65 -5.70 -17.54 -13.31
CA VAL A 65 -6.06 -16.61 -14.39
C VAL A 65 -7.52 -16.80 -14.74
N THR A 66 -8.32 -15.74 -14.60
CA THR A 66 -9.73 -15.72 -15.01
C THR A 66 -9.98 -14.61 -16.02
N GLU A 67 -10.89 -14.84 -16.97
CA GLU A 67 -11.40 -13.77 -17.83
C GLU A 67 -12.74 -13.29 -17.31
N THR A 68 -12.83 -12.01 -16.95
CA THR A 68 -14.08 -11.43 -16.44
C THR A 68 -14.32 -10.02 -16.98
N VAL A 69 -15.53 -9.54 -16.73
CA VAL A 69 -15.96 -8.17 -16.98
C VAL A 69 -16.07 -7.50 -15.61
N CYS A 70 -15.54 -6.28 -15.45
CA CYS A 70 -15.68 -5.50 -14.22
C CYS A 70 -16.55 -4.27 -14.45
N LEU A 71 -17.04 -3.67 -13.37
CA LEU A 71 -17.91 -2.48 -13.43
C LEU A 71 -17.27 -1.31 -14.18
N VAL A 72 -15.94 -1.18 -14.11
CA VAL A 72 -15.17 -0.14 -14.82
C VAL A 72 -15.03 -0.46 -16.32
N HIS A 73 -15.02 -1.73 -16.70
CA HIS A 73 -14.84 -2.18 -18.08
C HIS A 73 -16.00 -3.10 -18.52
N PRO A 74 -17.25 -2.62 -18.53
CA PRO A 74 -18.45 -3.46 -18.71
C PRO A 74 -18.56 -4.10 -20.11
N PHE A 75 -17.83 -3.58 -21.09
CA PHE A 75 -17.92 -3.99 -22.49
C PHE A 75 -16.75 -4.87 -22.95
N ARG A 76 -15.78 -5.16 -22.09
CA ARG A 76 -14.58 -5.93 -22.48
C ARG A 76 -14.17 -6.91 -21.41
N LYS A 77 -14.10 -8.19 -21.79
CA LYS A 77 -13.42 -9.19 -20.98
C LYS A 77 -11.93 -8.88 -20.94
N HIS A 78 -11.33 -9.04 -19.77
CA HIS A 78 -9.90 -8.89 -19.56
C HIS A 78 -9.42 -9.95 -18.56
N PRO A 79 -8.17 -10.40 -18.68
CA PRO A 79 -7.60 -11.36 -17.74
C PRO A 79 -7.38 -10.71 -16.37
N MET A 80 -7.65 -11.47 -15.32
CA MET A 80 -7.31 -11.16 -13.93
C MET A 80 -6.40 -12.26 -13.41
N ARG A 81 -5.19 -11.88 -12.96
CA ARG A 81 -4.18 -12.79 -12.41
C ARG A 81 -4.14 -12.63 -10.90
N ARG A 82 -4.39 -13.72 -10.19
CA ARG A 82 -4.45 -13.75 -8.73
C ARG A 82 -3.57 -14.85 -8.18
N ASN A 83 -2.91 -14.56 -7.07
CA ASN A 83 -2.04 -15.47 -6.34
C ASN A 83 -1.93 -15.01 -4.88
N ASP A 84 -1.03 -15.63 -4.12
CA ASP A 84 -0.83 -15.32 -2.71
C ASP A 84 -0.33 -13.87 -2.49
N TYR A 85 0.40 -13.29 -3.44
CA TYR A 85 0.93 -11.94 -3.34
C TYR A 85 -0.07 -10.85 -3.72
N THR A 86 -1.00 -11.11 -4.65
CA THR A 86 -2.14 -10.20 -4.86
C THR A 86 -3.06 -10.20 -3.65
N ARG A 87 -3.21 -11.34 -2.96
CA ARG A 87 -3.94 -11.41 -1.69
C ARG A 87 -3.22 -10.67 -0.57
N TYR A 88 -1.92 -10.89 -0.40
CA TYR A 88 -1.11 -10.18 0.58
C TYR A 88 -1.17 -8.66 0.38
N ALA A 89 -1.03 -8.20 -0.86
CA ALA A 89 -1.17 -6.78 -1.20
C ALA A 89 -2.58 -6.25 -0.91
N ALA A 90 -3.64 -7.04 -1.11
CA ALA A 90 -5.01 -6.64 -0.77
C ALA A 90 -5.17 -6.42 0.75
N ASP A 91 -4.62 -7.33 1.56
CA ASP A 91 -4.64 -7.21 3.02
C ASP A 91 -3.88 -5.95 3.49
N LEU A 92 -2.68 -5.71 2.95
CA LEU A 92 -1.90 -4.50 3.23
C LEU A 92 -2.60 -3.21 2.79
N THR A 93 -3.24 -3.23 1.62
CA THR A 93 -3.98 -2.07 1.09
C THR A 93 -5.03 -1.60 2.09
N VAL A 94 -5.83 -2.53 2.63
CA VAL A 94 -6.88 -2.19 3.61
C VAL A 94 -6.28 -1.67 4.92
N LEU A 95 -5.18 -2.26 5.39
CA LEU A 95 -4.49 -1.80 6.60
C LEU A 95 -4.01 -0.35 6.46
N LEU A 96 -3.35 -0.04 5.34
CA LEU A 96 -2.82 1.29 5.05
C LEU A 96 -3.92 2.32 4.80
N SER A 97 -4.95 1.97 4.03
CA SER A 97 -6.03 2.91 3.69
C SER A 97 -6.86 3.32 4.90
N ARG A 98 -7.10 2.43 5.88
CA ARG A 98 -7.77 2.87 7.12
C ARG A 98 -6.93 3.92 7.84
N GLN A 99 -5.62 3.71 7.92
CA GLN A 99 -4.76 4.61 8.67
C GLN A 99 -4.61 5.96 7.97
N ALA A 100 -4.48 5.99 6.64
CA ALA A 100 -4.55 7.22 5.86
C ALA A 100 -5.84 8.02 6.15
N CYS A 101 -7.00 7.36 6.22
CA CYS A 101 -8.26 8.04 6.53
C CYS A 101 -8.39 8.53 7.97
N LEU A 102 -7.66 7.93 8.91
CA LEU A 102 -7.59 8.44 10.29
C LEU A 102 -6.71 9.69 10.37
N ASP A 103 -5.64 9.73 9.57
CA ASP A 103 -4.73 10.87 9.44
C ASP A 103 -5.45 12.07 8.82
N ASP A 104 -6.09 11.89 7.65
CA ASP A 104 -6.92 12.91 6.96
C ASP A 104 -8.00 13.52 7.88
N TRP A 105 -8.55 12.70 8.79
CA TRP A 105 -9.53 13.17 9.76
C TRP A 105 -8.91 14.02 10.86
N THR A 106 -7.73 13.62 11.34
CA THR A 106 -7.02 14.27 12.45
C THR A 106 -6.46 15.63 12.01
N ASP A 107 -5.95 15.73 10.79
CA ASP A 107 -5.30 16.94 10.29
C ASP A 107 -6.29 17.94 9.67
N GLU A 108 -7.20 17.48 8.81
CA GLU A 108 -8.04 18.37 8.00
C GLU A 108 -9.53 18.36 8.40
N HIS A 109 -9.92 17.59 9.42
CA HIS A 109 -11.32 17.41 9.85
C HIS A 109 -12.27 17.05 8.69
N LYS A 110 -11.75 16.38 7.64
CA LYS A 110 -12.55 15.97 6.48
C LYS A 110 -13.53 14.88 6.89
N LEU A 111 -14.81 15.24 7.09
CA LEU A 111 -15.93 14.32 7.42
C LEU A 111 -15.99 13.06 6.54
N ARG A 112 -15.47 13.13 5.30
CA ARG A 112 -15.38 11.99 4.38
C ARG A 112 -14.40 10.91 4.86
N GLY A 113 -13.27 11.29 5.45
CA GLY A 113 -12.27 10.35 6.01
C GLY A 113 -12.83 9.56 7.19
N LEU A 114 -13.58 10.21 8.09
CA LEU A 114 -14.23 9.56 9.23
C LEU A 114 -15.34 8.56 8.81
N VAL A 115 -16.11 8.89 7.78
CA VAL A 115 -17.16 7.97 7.28
C VAL A 115 -16.51 6.77 6.59
N PHE A 116 -15.47 6.98 5.78
CA PHE A 116 -14.80 5.89 5.08
C PHE A 116 -14.01 4.97 6.04
N SER A 117 -13.38 5.51 7.08
CA SER A 117 -12.70 4.71 8.10
C SER A 117 -13.66 3.79 8.87
N LYS A 118 -14.89 4.25 9.17
CA LYS A 118 -15.95 3.42 9.76
C LYS A 118 -16.45 2.33 8.80
N VAL A 119 -16.59 2.65 7.52
CA VAL A 119 -16.98 1.67 6.49
C VAL A 119 -15.89 0.59 6.33
N LEU A 120 -14.61 0.98 6.43
CA LEU A 120 -13.46 0.08 6.38
C LEU A 120 -13.20 -0.68 7.68
N GLU A 121 -13.86 -0.36 8.80
CA GLU A 121 -13.52 -0.94 10.10
C GLU A 121 -13.61 -2.47 10.13
N SER A 122 -14.67 -3.03 9.52
CA SER A 122 -14.85 -4.48 9.42
C SER A 122 -13.80 -5.14 8.51
N ALA A 123 -13.46 -4.50 7.40
CA ALA A 123 -12.42 -4.96 6.49
C ALA A 123 -11.04 -4.92 7.15
N TRP A 124 -10.76 -3.84 7.88
CA TRP A 124 -9.52 -3.66 8.61
C TRP A 124 -9.33 -4.69 9.72
N LYS A 125 -10.37 -4.97 10.54
CA LYS A 125 -10.28 -6.04 11.56
C LYS A 125 -9.92 -7.38 10.94
N LYS A 126 -10.55 -7.70 9.82
CA LYS A 126 -10.25 -8.93 9.07
C LYS A 126 -8.82 -8.95 8.50
N ALA A 127 -8.32 -7.82 7.99
CA ALA A 127 -6.95 -7.71 7.52
C ALA A 127 -5.92 -7.80 8.67
N GLN A 128 -6.23 -7.20 9.82
CA GLN A 128 -5.43 -7.28 11.04
C GLN A 128 -5.34 -8.71 11.58
N GLU A 129 -6.44 -9.47 11.55
CA GLU A 129 -6.43 -10.89 11.93
C GLU A 129 -5.53 -11.75 11.01
N ARG A 130 -5.41 -11.37 9.74
CA ARG A 130 -4.56 -12.08 8.76
C ARG A 130 -3.10 -11.69 8.88
N LEU A 131 -2.81 -10.41 9.10
CA LEU A 131 -1.46 -9.86 9.16
C LEU A 131 -1.23 -9.09 10.49
N PRO A 132 -1.32 -9.75 11.66
CA PRO A 132 -1.29 -9.07 12.95
C PRO A 132 0.03 -8.33 13.18
N GLU A 133 1.16 -8.94 12.81
CA GLU A 133 2.49 -8.34 12.96
C GLU A 133 2.67 -7.10 12.06
N LYS A 134 2.16 -7.15 10.82
CA LYS A 134 2.22 -6.00 9.90
C LYS A 134 1.30 -4.88 10.35
N ALA A 135 0.09 -5.21 10.84
CA ALA A 135 -0.83 -4.24 11.38
C ALA A 135 -0.22 -3.49 12.59
N ALA A 136 0.40 -4.22 13.53
CA ALA A 136 1.10 -3.61 14.66
C ALA A 136 2.26 -2.70 14.20
N ALA A 137 3.06 -3.16 13.22
CA ALA A 137 4.15 -2.36 12.67
C ALA A 137 3.66 -1.06 11.99
N ILE A 138 2.52 -1.10 11.30
CA ILE A 138 1.87 0.08 10.70
C ILE A 138 1.48 1.08 11.80
N GLU A 139 0.77 0.62 12.84
CA GLU A 139 0.32 1.48 13.94
C GLU A 139 1.50 2.13 14.68
N GLU A 140 2.52 1.34 15.03
CA GLU A 140 3.70 1.85 15.73
C GLU A 140 4.48 2.86 14.89
N SER A 141 4.70 2.55 13.61
CA SER A 141 5.48 3.41 12.72
C SER A 141 4.78 4.74 12.47
N LEU A 142 3.45 4.75 12.39
CA LEU A 142 2.69 5.97 12.13
C LEU A 142 2.51 6.80 13.40
N ALA A 143 2.41 6.17 14.58
CA ALA A 143 2.52 6.88 15.85
C ALA A 143 3.90 7.55 16.01
N ARG A 144 4.97 6.86 15.64
CA ARG A 144 6.33 7.43 15.61
C ARG A 144 6.45 8.59 14.61
N LEU A 145 5.88 8.43 13.41
CA LEU A 145 5.90 9.46 12.36
C LEU A 145 5.22 10.74 12.85
N HIS A 146 4.01 10.62 13.40
CA HIS A 146 3.28 11.74 13.97
C HIS A 146 4.06 12.44 15.10
N ALA A 147 4.76 11.67 15.96
CA ALA A 147 5.60 12.24 17.02
C ALA A 147 6.86 12.95 16.49
N ILE A 148 7.38 12.55 15.31
CA ILE A 148 8.47 13.28 14.63
C ILE A 148 7.93 14.60 14.08
N GLU A 149 6.79 14.57 13.40
CA GLU A 149 6.19 15.73 12.72
C GLU A 149 5.69 16.80 13.70
N THR A 150 5.17 16.39 14.87
CA THR A 150 4.64 17.29 15.90
C THR A 150 5.65 17.66 17.00
N ARG A 151 6.92 17.26 16.83
CA ARG A 151 7.97 17.48 17.84
C ARG A 151 8.10 18.97 18.18
N ASP A 152 8.01 19.28 19.47
CA ASP A 152 8.14 20.67 19.95
C ASP A 152 9.56 21.20 19.70
N THR A 153 9.64 22.29 18.93
CA THR A 153 10.89 22.98 18.57
C THR A 153 11.13 24.25 19.39
N SER A 154 10.31 24.47 20.43
CA SER A 154 10.38 25.66 21.30
C SER A 154 11.58 25.62 22.28
N ALA A 155 12.24 24.48 22.43
CA ALA A 155 13.35 24.31 23.37
C ALA A 155 14.64 24.96 22.83
N PRO A 156 15.46 25.60 23.69
CA PRO A 156 16.75 26.13 23.25
C PRO A 156 17.67 25.00 22.74
N GLY A 157 18.00 25.03 21.45
CA GLY A 157 18.86 24.04 20.81
C GLY A 157 18.13 22.89 20.09
N SER A 158 16.80 22.89 20.03
CA SER A 158 16.07 21.95 19.16
C SER A 158 16.14 22.39 17.70
N CYS A 159 16.44 21.44 16.81
CA CYS A 159 16.27 21.62 15.37
C CYS A 159 14.86 21.18 14.96
N PRO A 160 14.24 21.85 13.97
CA PRO A 160 13.01 21.33 13.37
C PRO A 160 13.23 19.93 12.80
N PRO A 161 12.21 19.06 12.87
CA PRO A 161 12.30 17.72 12.31
C PRO A 161 12.69 17.82 10.84
N SER A 162 13.68 17.04 10.43
CA SER A 162 14.10 17.03 9.03
C SER A 162 13.15 16.12 8.23
N PRO A 163 12.78 16.48 6.99
CA PRO A 163 12.03 15.60 6.11
C PRO A 163 12.71 14.24 5.90
N ASP A 164 14.04 14.20 6.07
CA ASP A 164 14.85 12.98 6.02
C ASP A 164 14.54 12.02 7.16
N GLU A 165 14.32 12.55 8.38
CA GLU A 165 13.99 11.77 9.58
C GLU A 165 12.61 11.13 9.46
N ALA A 166 11.60 11.92 9.06
CA ALA A 166 10.25 11.43 8.87
C ALA A 166 10.18 10.43 7.68
N GLY A 167 10.88 10.74 6.58
CA GLY A 167 11.03 9.84 5.44
C GLY A 167 11.76 8.54 5.80
N ALA A 168 12.74 8.56 6.70
CA ALA A 168 13.37 7.34 7.19
C ALA A 168 12.40 6.48 8.02
N CYS A 169 11.57 7.10 8.88
CA CYS A 169 10.54 6.40 9.64
C CYS A 169 9.51 5.71 8.72
N PHE A 170 9.02 6.42 7.71
CA PHE A 170 8.12 5.82 6.71
C PHE A 170 8.83 4.78 5.83
N GLY A 171 10.12 4.98 5.54
CA GLY A 171 10.97 3.97 4.91
C GLY A 171 11.02 2.67 5.72
N GLU A 172 11.30 2.73 7.02
CA GLU A 172 11.33 1.53 7.89
C GLU A 172 10.01 0.76 7.85
N LEU A 173 8.88 1.47 7.85
CA LEU A 173 7.56 0.88 7.66
C LEU A 173 7.48 0.14 6.32
N MET A 174 7.76 0.82 5.21
CA MET A 174 7.67 0.24 3.87
C MET A 174 8.63 -0.94 3.69
N GLY A 175 9.84 -0.88 4.25
CA GLY A 175 10.76 -2.02 4.30
C GLY A 175 10.17 -3.23 5.03
N THR A 176 9.47 -2.99 6.13
CA THR A 176 8.76 -4.05 6.87
C THR A 176 7.62 -4.64 6.05
N LEU A 177 6.89 -3.85 5.27
CA LEU A 177 5.79 -4.35 4.44
C LEU A 177 6.28 -5.15 3.23
N PHE A 178 7.41 -4.74 2.64
CA PHE A 178 8.04 -5.40 1.50
C PHE A 178 8.63 -6.77 1.87
N ALA A 179 9.18 -6.91 3.07
CA ALA A 179 9.63 -8.18 3.60
C ALA A 179 8.46 -9.09 4.03
N CYS A 180 7.89 -9.81 3.06
CA CYS A 180 6.77 -10.72 3.30
C CYS A 180 7.17 -12.06 3.92
N HIS A 181 8.44 -12.48 3.76
CA HIS A 181 8.97 -13.76 4.24
C HIS A 181 10.31 -13.58 4.95
N HIS A 182 10.66 -14.56 5.77
CA HIS A 182 11.97 -14.69 6.43
C HIS A 182 12.87 -15.63 5.64
N ASP A 183 13.42 -15.13 4.54
CA ASP A 183 14.25 -15.88 3.60
C ASP A 183 15.39 -15.01 3.02
N GLU A 184 16.06 -15.51 1.99
CA GLU A 184 17.19 -14.83 1.34
C GLU A 184 16.82 -13.47 0.71
N TRP A 185 15.53 -13.22 0.44
CA TRP A 185 15.05 -11.97 -0.14
C TRP A 185 14.63 -10.94 0.92
N GLU A 186 14.57 -11.31 2.19
CA GLU A 186 14.13 -10.43 3.27
C GLU A 186 14.95 -9.13 3.29
N GLU A 187 16.28 -9.21 3.39
CA GLU A 187 17.15 -8.03 3.47
C GLU A 187 17.10 -7.16 2.20
N PRO A 188 17.21 -7.73 0.97
CA PRO A 188 16.99 -6.95 -0.26
C PRO A 188 15.64 -6.24 -0.32
N LEU A 189 14.55 -6.92 0.06
CA LEU A 189 13.20 -6.35 0.07
C LEU A 189 13.05 -5.26 1.12
N ARG A 190 13.65 -5.43 2.32
CA ARG A 190 13.68 -4.38 3.35
C ARG A 190 14.38 -3.13 2.86
N HIS A 191 15.56 -3.26 2.25
CA HIS A 191 16.29 -2.12 1.70
C HIS A 191 15.51 -1.43 0.58
N MET A 192 14.93 -2.21 -0.34
CA MET A 192 14.11 -1.66 -1.41
C MET A 192 12.91 -0.88 -0.86
N GLY A 193 12.15 -1.49 0.06
CA GLY A 193 11.02 -0.84 0.70
C GLY A 193 11.43 0.41 1.49
N PHE A 194 12.59 0.38 2.17
CA PHE A 194 13.12 1.53 2.91
C PHE A 194 13.36 2.74 2.01
N TYR A 195 14.13 2.58 0.93
CA TYR A 195 14.43 3.70 0.05
C TYR A 195 13.22 4.14 -0.76
N LEU A 196 12.36 3.21 -1.16
CA LEU A 196 11.13 3.54 -1.88
C LEU A 196 10.14 4.30 -0.97
N GLY A 197 9.97 3.88 0.27
CA GLY A 197 9.15 4.57 1.25
C GLY A 197 9.66 5.99 1.49
N LYS A 198 10.97 6.14 1.74
CA LYS A 198 11.57 7.46 1.90
C LYS A 198 11.34 8.37 0.68
N TYR A 199 11.44 7.82 -0.52
CA TYR A 199 11.12 8.54 -1.76
C TYR A 199 9.65 8.98 -1.81
N ILE A 200 8.71 8.07 -1.52
CA ILE A 200 7.27 8.38 -1.49
C ILE A 200 6.96 9.48 -0.47
N TYR A 201 7.52 9.38 0.74
CA TYR A 201 7.32 10.39 1.79
C TYR A 201 7.80 11.78 1.34
N LEU A 202 8.99 11.86 0.75
CA LEU A 202 9.55 13.13 0.28
C LEU A 202 8.77 13.75 -0.88
N LEU A 203 8.14 12.93 -1.73
CA LEU A 203 7.25 13.44 -2.79
C LEU A 203 5.94 14.00 -2.22
N ASP A 204 5.32 13.27 -1.30
CA ASP A 204 4.07 13.69 -0.64
C ASP A 204 4.28 15.00 0.12
N ALA A 205 5.36 15.08 0.90
CA ALA A 205 5.74 16.30 1.62
C ALA A 205 6.14 17.48 0.71
N TYR A 206 6.40 17.25 -0.59
CA TYR A 206 6.64 18.31 -1.56
C TYR A 206 5.35 18.77 -2.24
N ASP A 207 4.37 17.87 -2.41
CA ASP A 207 3.08 18.17 -3.02
C ASP A 207 2.12 18.89 -2.05
N ASP A 208 2.28 18.68 -0.73
CA ASP A 208 1.58 19.38 0.36
C ASP A 208 2.10 20.82 0.63
#